data_AF-A0A8J2EDF8-F1
#
_entry.id   AF-A0A8J2EDF8-F1
#
_cell.length_a   1.000
_cell.length_b   1.000
_cell.length_c   1.000
_cell.angle_alpha   90.00
_cell.angle_beta   90.00
_cell.angle_gamma   90.00
#
_symmetry.space_group_name_H-M   'P 1'
#
loop_
_entity.id
_entity.type
_entity.pdbx_description
1 polymer ?
#
loop_
_entity_poly.entity_id
_entity_poly.type
_entity_poly.pdbx_seq_one_letter_code
_entity_poly.pdbx_strand_id
1 'polypeptide(L)'
;MCEMTSDDPSAVIPLPNVHSKHVRMIIDLVKIKYNDKNEDPLDREKNIYDYMQRFGLSEAVEILKVADYLQMYSLIAAAAPTVSEFLSTNSHRPNFIRGFFALRDDLTEEMKEEIINDQMNYF
;
A
#
# COMPACT_ATOMS: atom_id res chain seq x y z
N MET A 1 20.25 -26.62 12.99
CA MET A 1 19.19 -27.07 12.06
C MET A 1 17.97 -26.23 12.37
N CYS A 2 17.54 -25.36 11.46
CA CYS A 2 16.21 -24.75 11.56
C CYS A 2 15.20 -25.89 11.37
N GLU A 3 14.45 -26.22 12.43
CA GLU A 3 13.26 -27.06 12.27
C GLU A 3 12.32 -26.35 11.30
N MET A 4 12.08 -26.97 10.15
CA MET A 4 10.93 -26.62 9.32
C MET A 4 9.71 -27.01 10.14
N THR A 5 9.02 -26.01 10.69
CA THR A 5 7.77 -26.18 11.41
C THR A 5 6.79 -26.90 10.50
N SER A 6 6.28 -28.03 10.99
CA SER A 6 5.15 -28.74 10.39
C SER A 6 4.01 -27.78 10.06
N ASP A 7 3.39 -27.92 8.89
CA ASP A 7 2.14 -27.27 8.50
C ASP A 7 0.97 -27.77 9.40
N ASP A 8 1.04 -27.49 10.69
CA ASP A 8 -0.06 -27.71 11.62
C ASP A 8 -1.07 -26.56 11.44
N PRO A 9 -2.28 -26.82 10.89
CA PRO A 9 -3.28 -25.79 10.67
C PRO A 9 -3.81 -25.17 11.98
N SER A 10 -3.49 -25.77 13.14
CA SER A 10 -3.82 -25.23 14.46
C SER A 10 -2.72 -24.33 15.05
N ALA A 11 -1.55 -24.24 14.39
CA ALA A 11 -0.47 -23.38 14.83
C ALA A 11 -0.88 -21.89 14.76
N VAL A 12 -0.68 -21.17 15.87
CA VAL A 12 -0.96 -19.74 15.95
C VAL A 12 0.24 -18.95 15.43
N ILE A 13 0.03 -18.16 14.39
CA ILE A 13 1.05 -17.25 13.83
C ILE A 13 0.93 -15.87 14.51
N PRO A 14 1.89 -15.46 15.36
CA PRO A 14 1.84 -14.14 15.99
C PRO A 14 2.17 -13.04 14.98
N LEU A 15 1.35 -11.98 14.94
CA LEU A 15 1.56 -10.77 14.13
C LEU A 15 1.63 -9.52 15.02
N PRO A 16 2.74 -9.31 15.76
CA PRO A 16 2.80 -8.30 16.82
C PRO A 16 2.72 -6.85 16.30
N ASN A 17 3.08 -6.61 15.04
CA ASN A 17 3.11 -5.28 14.43
C ASN A 17 1.84 -4.96 13.62
N VAL A 18 0.83 -5.82 13.67
CA VAL A 18 -0.38 -5.67 12.86
C VAL A 18 -1.61 -5.66 13.75
N HIS A 19 -2.33 -4.54 13.77
CA HIS A 19 -3.62 -4.48 14.45
C HIS A 19 -4.63 -5.41 13.78
N SER A 20 -5.49 -6.05 14.59
CA SER A 20 -6.52 -6.98 14.12
C SER A 20 -7.43 -6.40 13.04
N LYS A 21 -7.71 -5.08 13.07
CA LYS A 21 -8.47 -4.38 12.03
C LYS A 21 -7.80 -4.48 10.65
N HIS A 22 -6.47 -4.33 10.57
CA HIS A 22 -5.72 -4.39 9.33
C HIS A 22 -5.57 -5.84 8.85
N VAL A 23 -5.38 -6.79 9.76
CA VAL A 23 -5.41 -8.23 9.43
C VAL A 23 -6.75 -8.59 8.78
N ARG A 24 -7.87 -8.09 9.32
CA ARG A 24 -9.20 -8.34 8.73
C ARG A 24 -9.34 -7.75 7.33
N MET A 25 -8.87 -6.52 7.11
CA MET A 25 -8.86 -5.90 5.77
C MET A 25 -8.06 -6.73 4.75
N ILE A 26 -6.88 -7.24 5.14
CA ILE A 26 -6.05 -8.10 4.31
C ILE A 26 -6.75 -9.43 4.01
N ILE A 27 -7.36 -10.08 5.01
CA ILE A 27 -8.11 -11.33 4.81
C ILE A 27 -9.24 -11.13 3.80
N ASP A 28 -9.97 -10.01 3.87
CA ASP A 28 -11.06 -9.72 2.94
C ASP A 28 -10.54 -9.48 1.52
N LEU A 29 -9.42 -8.75 1.36
CA LEU A 29 -8.75 -8.59 0.08
C LEU A 29 -8.28 -9.92 -0.52
N VAL A 30 -7.70 -10.80 0.30
CA VAL A 30 -7.27 -12.14 -0.11
C VAL A 30 -8.46 -12.97 -0.56
N LYS A 31 -9.57 -12.94 0.19
CA LYS A 31 -10.81 -13.64 -0.21
C LYS A 31 -11.33 -13.15 -1.55
N ILE A 32 -11.33 -11.85 -1.81
CA ILE A 32 -11.74 -11.29 -3.10
C ILE A 32 -10.81 -11.78 -4.21
N LYS A 33 -9.50 -11.76 -3.96
CA LYS A 33 -8.47 -12.17 -4.92
C LYS A 33 -8.56 -13.65 -5.31
N TYR A 34 -8.85 -14.52 -4.35
CA TYR A 34 -8.96 -15.97 -4.54
C TYR A 34 -10.41 -16.46 -4.58
N ASN A 35 -11.37 -15.58 -4.83
CA ASN A 35 -12.76 -16.01 -4.99
C ASN A 35 -12.94 -16.72 -6.34
N ASP A 36 -13.10 -18.03 -6.29
CA ASP A 36 -13.25 -18.90 -7.47
C ASP A 36 -14.49 -18.58 -8.32
N LYS A 37 -15.45 -17.81 -7.79
CA LYS A 37 -16.63 -17.34 -8.56
C LYS A 37 -16.30 -16.28 -9.60
N ASN A 38 -15.13 -15.64 -9.52
CA ASN A 38 -14.65 -14.70 -10.53
C ASN A 38 -13.72 -15.47 -11.47
N GLU A 39 -14.26 -16.01 -12.57
CA GLU A 39 -13.48 -16.82 -13.51
C GLU A 39 -12.48 -15.97 -14.33
N ASP A 40 -12.75 -14.67 -14.51
CA ASP A 40 -11.87 -13.74 -15.21
C ASP A 40 -10.92 -12.99 -14.26
N PRO A 41 -9.59 -13.00 -14.49
CA PRO A 41 -8.62 -12.17 -13.78
C PRO A 41 -8.99 -10.67 -13.73
N LEU A 42 -9.58 -10.13 -14.80
CA LEU A 42 -9.98 -8.72 -14.87
C LEU A 42 -11.08 -8.38 -13.86
N ASP A 43 -12.04 -9.29 -13.66
CA ASP A 43 -13.10 -9.11 -12.67
C ASP A 43 -12.54 -9.15 -11.25
N ARG A 44 -11.49 -9.95 -11.00
CA ARG A 44 -10.81 -9.98 -9.69
C ARG A 44 -10.10 -8.66 -9.39
N GLU A 45 -9.36 -8.13 -10.36
CA GLU A 45 -8.66 -6.85 -10.20
C GLU A 45 -9.64 -5.70 -9.96
N LYS A 46 -10.73 -5.66 -10.73
CA LYS A 46 -11.79 -4.67 -10.55
C LYS A 46 -12.43 -4.77 -9.16
N ASN A 47 -12.77 -5.97 -8.70
CA ASN A 47 -13.37 -6.16 -7.37
C ASN A 47 -12.41 -5.74 -6.24
N ILE A 48 -11.11 -5.99 -6.40
CA ILE A 48 -10.10 -5.51 -5.45
C ILE A 48 -10.03 -3.99 -5.47
N TYR A 49 -10.01 -3.37 -6.65
CA TYR A 49 -10.01 -1.93 -6.80
C TYR A 49 -11.26 -1.30 -6.15
N ASP A 50 -12.46 -1.81 -6.46
CA ASP A 50 -13.73 -1.33 -5.88
C ASP A 50 -13.78 -1.49 -4.36
N TYR A 51 -13.13 -2.52 -3.82
CA TYR A 51 -12.97 -2.69 -2.38
C TYR A 51 -11.99 -1.66 -1.80
N MET A 52 -10.87 -1.42 -2.48
CA MET A 52 -9.87 -0.42 -2.08
C MET A 52 -10.42 1.01 -2.07
N GLN A 53 -11.36 1.35 -2.96
CA GLN A 53 -12.03 2.65 -3.00
C GLN A 53 -12.86 2.97 -1.74
N ARG A 54 -13.14 1.97 -0.89
CA ARG A 54 -13.85 2.18 0.39
C ARG A 54 -12.92 2.73 1.48
N PHE A 55 -11.61 2.63 1.28
CA PHE A 55 -10.62 3.01 2.25
C PHE A 55 -10.10 4.41 1.98
N GLY A 56 -9.92 5.17 3.06
CA GLY A 56 -9.17 6.41 2.98
C GLY A 56 -7.68 6.14 2.74
N LEU A 57 -6.93 7.17 2.35
CA LEU A 57 -5.48 7.06 2.14
C LEU A 57 -4.75 6.45 3.35
N SER A 58 -5.11 6.85 4.58
CA SER A 58 -4.45 6.32 5.78
C SER A 58 -4.59 4.80 5.89
N GLU A 59 -5.74 4.26 5.51
CA GLU A 59 -5.99 2.81 5.53
C GLU A 59 -5.28 2.13 4.36
N ALA A 60 -5.27 2.73 3.17
CA ALA A 60 -4.51 2.23 2.02
C ALA A 60 -2.99 2.15 2.30
N VAL A 61 -2.44 3.14 3.02
CA VAL A 61 -1.03 3.14 3.45
C VAL A 61 -0.75 2.03 4.47
N GLU A 62 -1.65 1.83 5.44
CA GLU A 62 -1.50 0.73 6.40
C GLU A 62 -1.64 -0.65 5.74
N ILE A 63 -2.56 -0.80 4.78
CA ILE A 63 -2.67 -2.01 3.96
C ILE A 63 -1.36 -2.28 3.20
N LEU A 64 -0.74 -1.24 2.64
CA LEU A 64 0.54 -1.37 1.92
C LEU A 64 1.68 -1.81 2.84
N LYS A 65 1.80 -1.22 4.04
CA LYS A 65 2.79 -1.61 5.05
C LYS A 65 2.59 -3.06 5.52
N VAL A 66 1.35 -3.47 5.76
CA VAL A 66 1.04 -4.84 6.21
C VAL A 66 1.26 -5.83 5.08
N ALA A 67 0.90 -5.49 3.84
CA ALA A 67 1.16 -6.33 2.67
C ALA A 67 2.66 -6.53 2.45
N ASP A 68 3.48 -5.49 2.64
CA ASP A 68 4.94 -5.58 2.63
C ASP A 68 5.48 -6.48 3.75
N TYR A 69 5.01 -6.27 4.99
CA TYR A 69 5.38 -7.10 6.13
C TYR A 69 5.05 -8.60 5.93
N LEU A 70 3.93 -8.91 5.29
CA LEU A 70 3.49 -10.27 4.97
C LEU A 70 4.03 -10.79 3.61
N GLN A 71 4.86 -10.00 2.92
CA GLN A 71 5.45 -10.33 1.61
C GLN A 71 4.41 -10.63 0.51
N MET A 72 3.28 -9.92 0.54
CA MET A 72 2.16 -10.08 -0.38
C MET A 72 2.22 -9.06 -1.53
N TYR A 73 3.17 -9.20 -2.44
CA TYR A 73 3.38 -8.28 -3.58
C TYR A 73 2.11 -8.01 -4.40
N SER A 74 1.27 -9.02 -4.53
CA SER A 74 0.06 -8.96 -5.31
C SER A 74 -1.05 -8.12 -4.64
N LEU A 75 -0.94 -7.83 -3.34
CA LEU A 75 -1.77 -6.86 -2.62
C LEU A 75 -1.14 -5.47 -2.65
N ILE A 76 0.19 -5.36 -2.63
CA ILE A 76 0.90 -4.09 -2.83
C ILE A 76 0.50 -3.50 -4.18
N ALA A 77 0.54 -4.31 -5.25
CA ALA A 77 0.14 -3.89 -6.59
C ALA A 77 -1.32 -3.39 -6.66
N ALA A 78 -2.19 -3.93 -5.81
CA ALA A 78 -3.59 -3.52 -5.74
C ALA A 78 -3.82 -2.22 -4.96
N ALA A 79 -3.02 -1.97 -3.92
CA ALA A 79 -3.15 -0.76 -3.10
C ALA A 79 -2.34 0.43 -3.64
N ALA A 80 -1.28 0.17 -4.39
CA ALA A 80 -0.40 1.21 -4.94
C ALA A 80 -1.12 2.26 -5.81
N PRO A 81 -2.10 1.92 -6.67
CA PRO A 81 -2.82 2.92 -7.47
C PRO A 81 -3.52 3.98 -6.62
N THR A 82 -4.15 3.59 -5.50
CA THR A 82 -4.84 4.54 -4.60
C THR A 82 -3.85 5.52 -3.95
N VAL A 83 -2.69 5.03 -3.53
CA VAL A 83 -1.63 5.89 -2.97
C VAL A 83 -1.03 6.78 -4.06
N SER A 84 -0.81 6.24 -5.26
CA SER A 84 -0.31 6.97 -6.42
C SER A 84 -1.24 8.11 -6.82
N GLU A 85 -2.54 7.85 -6.92
CA GLU A 85 -3.57 8.85 -7.24
C GLU A 85 -3.58 10.00 -6.24
N PHE A 86 -3.43 9.69 -4.94
CA PHE A 86 -3.31 10.72 -3.92
C PHE A 86 -2.04 11.58 -4.11
N LEU A 87 -0.89 10.94 -4.35
CA LEU A 87 0.38 11.66 -4.56
C LEU A 87 0.31 12.53 -5.81
N SER A 88 -0.23 12.02 -6.91
CA SER A 88 -0.42 12.78 -8.16
C SER A 88 -1.34 13.98 -7.94
N THR A 89 -2.48 13.79 -7.27
CA THR A 89 -3.46 14.86 -6.99
C THR A 89 -2.87 15.94 -6.09
N ASN A 90 -1.99 15.58 -5.15
CA ASN A 90 -1.41 16.52 -4.18
C ASN A 90 0.02 16.95 -4.52
N SER A 91 0.53 16.59 -5.70
CA SER A 91 1.92 16.84 -6.13
C SER A 91 2.33 18.31 -6.04
N HIS A 92 1.40 19.23 -6.30
CA HIS A 92 1.57 20.68 -6.17
C HIS A 92 1.65 21.20 -4.72
N ARG A 93 1.48 20.33 -3.71
CA ARG A 93 1.49 20.66 -2.27
C ARG A 93 2.46 19.75 -1.49
N PRO A 94 3.78 19.84 -1.75
CA PRO A 94 4.76 18.93 -1.15
C PRO A 94 4.75 18.95 0.39
N ASN A 95 4.49 20.09 1.02
CA ASN A 95 4.39 20.18 2.48
C ASN A 95 3.18 19.44 3.05
N PHE A 96 2.06 19.37 2.31
CA PHE A 96 0.90 18.58 2.70
C PHE A 96 1.21 17.08 2.64
N ILE A 97 1.87 16.63 1.57
CA ILE A 97 2.34 15.24 1.43
C ILE A 97 3.31 14.89 2.56
N ARG A 98 4.33 15.73 2.80
CA ARG A 98 5.29 15.52 3.89
C ARG A 98 4.61 15.42 5.25
N GLY A 99 3.69 16.33 5.56
CA GLY A 99 2.93 16.31 6.81
C GLY A 99 2.10 15.04 6.97
N PHE A 100 1.46 14.58 5.89
CA PHE A 100 0.66 13.35 5.90
C PHE A 100 1.51 12.10 6.18
N PHE A 101 2.67 11.98 5.53
CA PHE A 101 3.56 10.84 5.68
C PHE A 101 4.58 10.99 6.82
N ALA A 102 4.48 12.06 7.62
CA ALA A 102 5.45 12.40 8.67
C ALA A 102 6.90 12.44 8.18
N LEU A 103 7.11 12.95 6.96
CA LEU A 103 8.44 13.10 6.35
C LEU A 103 9.05 14.44 6.76
N ARG A 104 10.32 14.41 7.15
CA ARG A 104 11.11 15.63 7.38
C ARG A 104 11.58 16.19 6.04
N ASP A 105 11.48 17.50 5.85
CA ASP A 105 12.15 18.18 4.74
C ASP A 105 13.65 18.24 5.03
N ASP A 106 14.43 17.50 4.25
CA ASP A 106 15.89 17.39 4.36
C ASP A 106 16.62 18.09 3.20
N LEU A 107 15.88 18.75 2.30
CA LEU A 107 16.44 19.51 1.20
C LEU A 107 16.79 20.93 1.63
N THR A 108 17.97 21.41 1.21
CA THR A 108 18.33 22.83 1.32
C THR A 108 17.58 23.66 0.26
N GLU A 109 17.53 24.98 0.42
CA GLU A 109 16.87 25.86 -0.56
C GLU A 109 17.56 25.79 -1.94
N GLU A 110 18.89 25.72 -1.98
CA GLU A 110 19.66 25.54 -3.22
C GLU A 110 19.28 24.24 -3.95
N MET A 111 19.18 23.13 -3.24
CA MET A 111 18.75 21.84 -3.84
C MET A 111 17.31 21.89 -4.34
N LYS A 112 16.42 22.63 -3.65
CA LYS A 112 15.04 22.82 -4.11
C LYS A 112 14.99 23.64 -5.40
N GLU A 113 15.79 24.69 -5.49
CA GLU A 113 15.92 25.51 -6.71
C GLU A 113 16.47 24.69 -7.88
N GLU A 114 17.49 23.86 -7.66
CA GLU A 114 18.01 22.94 -8.68
C GLU A 114 16.93 21.97 -9.18
N ILE A 115 16.19 21.33 -8.28
CA ILE A 115 15.09 20.40 -8.64
C ILE A 115 14.01 21.12 -9.46
N ILE A 116 13.65 22.35 -9.09
CA ILE A 116 12.64 23.14 -9.82
C ILE A 116 13.17 23.51 -11.22
N ASN A 117 14.42 23.97 -11.30
CA ASN A 117 15.04 24.34 -12.57
C ASN A 117 15.17 23.14 -13.52
N ASP A 118 15.56 21.98 -13.01
CA ASP A 118 15.63 20.74 -13.78
C ASP A 118 14.24 20.36 -14.31
N GLN A 119 13.19 20.43 -13.48
CA GLN A 119 11.82 20.13 -13.93
C GLN A 119 11.34 21.08 -15.03
N MET A 120 11.75 22.36 -14.99
CA MET A 120 11.38 23.37 -15.99
C MET A 120 12.16 23.23 -17.30
N ASN A 121 13.35 22.62 -17.29
CA ASN A 121 14.16 22.38 -18.49
C ASN A 121 13.66 21.22 -19.37
N TYR A 122 12.70 20.43 -18.87
CA TYR A 122 12.06 19.33 -19.62
C TYR A 122 10.71 19.72 -20.27
N PHE A 123 10.34 21.01 -20.26
CA PHE A 123 9.19 21.58 -20.96
C PHE A 123 9.63 22.64 -21.99
#